data_AF-A0AAE6TVG5-F1
#
_entry.id   AF-A0AAE6TVG5-F1
#
_cell.length_a   1.000
_cell.length_b   1.000
_cell.length_c   1.000
_cell.angle_alpha   90.00
_cell.angle_beta   90.00
_cell.angle_gamma   90.00
#
_symmetry.space_group_name_H-M   'P 1'
#
loop_
_entity.id
_entity.type
_entity.pdbx_description
1 polymer ?
#
loop_
_entity_poly.entity_id
_entity_poly.type
_entity_poly.pdbx_seq_one_letter_code
_entity_poly.pdbx_strand_id
1 'polypeptide(L)'
;MEIISIRQHGNFFYGENLHRHHCAPMTNKLLNALISRESTPAKVGPRIEAVREALGMTKADFADSLEYDRSSLTKVEKGTMGLDIAVGERISAIYGVGLDFIYRGDLSDLPSDLRPNVVQELARLRKTL
;
A
#
# COMPACT_ATOMS: atom_id res chain seq x y z
N MET A 1 -52.51 31.24 1.10
CA MET A 1 -51.06 31.05 1.18
C MET A 1 -50.83 30.20 2.42
N GLU A 2 -50.76 28.88 2.27
CA GLU A 2 -49.48 28.14 2.10
C GLU A 2 -48.56 28.49 3.28
N ILE A 3 -48.21 27.61 4.21
CA ILE A 3 -47.41 26.40 3.96
C ILE A 3 -47.69 25.36 5.07
N ILE A 4 -47.96 24.14 4.63
CA ILE A 4 -47.90 22.91 5.42
C ILE A 4 -46.42 22.56 5.62
N SER A 5 -45.91 22.59 6.86
CA SER A 5 -44.59 22.02 7.17
C SER A 5 -44.79 20.72 7.95
N ILE A 6 -44.68 19.61 7.22
CA ILE A 6 -44.68 18.26 7.77
C ILE A 6 -43.31 18.06 8.42
N ARG A 7 -43.26 18.05 9.76
CA ARG A 7 -42.06 17.70 10.51
C ARG A 7 -41.94 16.17 10.54
N GLN A 8 -41.33 15.58 9.51
CA GLN A 8 -41.03 14.14 9.51
C GLN A 8 -39.87 13.82 10.46
N HIS A 9 -40.10 12.81 11.28
CA HIS A 9 -39.17 12.23 12.23
C HIS A 9 -37.99 11.57 11.51
N GLY A 10 -36.77 11.84 11.98
CA GLY A 10 -35.54 11.15 11.56
C GLY A 10 -34.88 10.44 12.73
N ASN A 11 -35.60 9.50 13.36
CA ASN A 11 -35.00 8.51 14.26
C ASN A 11 -34.37 7.40 13.41
N PHE A 12 -33.16 7.57 12.90
CA PHE A 12 -32.35 6.49 12.35
C PHE A 12 -30.91 6.96 12.25
N PHE A 13 -30.05 6.53 13.17
CA PHE A 13 -28.70 6.01 12.89
C PHE A 13 -28.22 5.29 14.17
N TYR A 14 -28.61 4.02 14.30
CA TYR A 14 -27.80 3.06 15.05
C TYR A 14 -26.53 2.84 14.24
N GLY A 15 -25.39 3.10 14.86
CA GLY A 15 -24.06 2.89 14.30
C GLY A 15 -23.07 2.61 15.42
N GLU A 16 -23.37 1.60 16.25
CA GLU A 16 -22.31 0.92 16.99
C GLU A 16 -21.29 0.40 15.98
N ASN A 17 -20.04 0.82 16.12
CA ASN A 17 -18.82 0.03 15.89
C ASN A 17 -17.58 0.93 15.87
N LEU A 18 -17.29 1.59 17.00
CA LEU A 18 -15.90 1.99 17.29
C LEU A 18 -15.17 0.79 17.87
N HIS A 19 -14.86 -0.19 17.02
CA HIS A 19 -13.85 -1.20 17.30
C HIS A 19 -12.49 -0.49 17.39
N ARG A 20 -12.22 0.12 18.54
CA ARG A 20 -10.90 0.61 18.93
C ARG A 20 -9.98 -0.58 19.17
N HIS A 21 -9.41 -1.11 18.10
CA HIS A 21 -8.19 -1.90 18.19
C HIS A 21 -6.96 -0.98 18.08
N HIS A 22 -6.78 -0.11 19.07
CA HIS A 22 -5.48 0.54 19.29
C HIS A 22 -4.59 -0.42 20.06
N CYS A 23 -3.92 -1.34 19.34
CA CYS A 23 -2.79 -2.08 19.89
C CYS A 23 -1.75 -2.37 18.81
N ALA A 24 -1.08 -1.33 18.29
CA ALA A 24 0.25 -1.47 17.68
C ALA A 24 1.01 -0.11 17.58
N PRO A 25 1.48 0.51 18.68
CA PRO A 25 2.29 1.73 18.55
C PRO A 25 3.81 1.49 18.55
N MET A 26 4.34 0.33 18.96
CA MET A 26 5.80 0.16 19.11
C MET A 26 6.51 -0.62 18.00
N THR A 27 5.86 -1.62 17.39
CA THR A 27 6.49 -2.43 16.32
C THR A 27 6.74 -1.61 15.05
N ASN A 28 5.87 -0.65 14.76
CA ASN A 28 5.92 0.13 13.53
C ASN A 28 7.09 1.14 13.50
N LYS A 29 7.43 1.73 14.65
CA LYS A 29 8.52 2.73 14.74
C LYS A 29 9.90 2.11 14.51
N LEU A 30 10.12 0.90 15.04
CA LEU A 30 11.37 0.16 14.88
C LEU A 30 11.52 -0.37 13.45
N LEU A 31 10.45 -0.90 12.85
CA LEU A 31 10.44 -1.33 11.44
C LEU A 31 10.64 -0.17 10.47
N ASN A 32 9.96 0.96 10.67
CA ASN A 32 10.16 2.18 9.87
C ASN A 32 11.58 2.74 9.98
N ALA A 33 12.28 2.53 11.10
CA ALA A 33 13.68 2.92 11.24
C ALA A 33 14.63 1.98 10.48
N LEU A 34 14.22 0.73 10.26
CA LEU A 34 15.00 -0.27 9.53
C LEU A 34 14.81 -0.19 8.01
N ILE A 35 13.70 0.38 7.55
CA ILE A 35 13.45 0.65 6.12
C ILE A 35 14.07 2.00 5.77
N SER A 36 14.97 2.02 4.78
CA SER A 36 15.53 3.29 4.29
C SER A 36 14.40 4.15 3.71
N ARG A 37 14.41 5.45 4.01
CA ARG A 37 13.43 6.42 3.52
C ARG A 37 13.74 6.98 2.13
N GLU A 38 14.79 6.47 1.49
CA GLU A 38 15.22 6.92 0.16
C GLU A 38 14.26 6.43 -0.92
N SER A 39 14.03 7.30 -1.91
CA SER A 39 13.26 7.02 -3.12
C SER A 39 14.13 6.58 -4.30
N THR A 40 15.35 6.10 -4.02
CA THR A 40 16.24 5.57 -5.06
C THR A 40 15.64 4.29 -5.66
N PRO A 41 15.81 4.02 -6.97
CA PRO A 41 15.29 2.81 -7.60
C PRO A 41 15.68 1.51 -6.88
N ALA A 42 16.91 1.45 -6.35
CA ALA A 42 17.41 0.32 -5.56
C ALA A 42 16.65 0.06 -4.26
N LYS A 43 15.95 1.07 -3.72
CA LYS A 43 15.09 0.93 -2.52
C LYS A 43 13.62 0.78 -2.88
N VAL A 44 13.16 1.42 -3.96
CA VAL A 44 11.78 1.32 -4.44
C VAL A 44 11.48 -0.08 -5.01
N GLY A 45 12.41 -0.64 -5.80
CA GLY A 45 12.23 -1.94 -6.45
C GLY A 45 11.85 -3.07 -5.48
N PRO A 46 12.61 -3.31 -4.41
CA PRO A 46 12.27 -4.31 -3.40
C PRO A 46 10.93 -4.08 -2.69
N ARG A 47 10.46 -2.82 -2.59
CA ARG A 47 9.13 -2.53 -2.01
C ARG A 47 8.01 -2.93 -2.95
N ILE A 48 8.17 -2.68 -4.26
CA ILE A 48 7.23 -3.14 -5.29
C ILE A 48 7.20 -4.66 -5.35
N GLU A 49 8.37 -5.30 -5.32
CA GLU A 49 8.47 -6.77 -5.27
C GLU A 49 7.75 -7.33 -4.04
N ALA A 50 7.98 -6.74 -2.86
CA ALA A 50 7.31 -7.18 -1.63
C ALA A 50 5.79 -7.01 -1.68
N VAL A 51 5.27 -5.94 -2.29
CA VAL A 51 3.83 -5.76 -2.50
C VAL A 51 3.29 -6.86 -3.42
N ARG A 52 3.94 -7.11 -4.55
CA ARG A 52 3.52 -8.15 -5.49
C ARG A 52 3.50 -9.54 -4.86
N GLU A 53 4.56 -9.91 -4.15
CA GLU A 53 4.65 -11.19 -3.45
C GLU A 53 3.60 -11.29 -2.33
N ALA A 54 3.35 -10.21 -1.59
CA ALA A 54 2.31 -10.16 -0.56
C ALA A 54 0.89 -10.32 -1.12
N LEU A 55 0.66 -9.93 -2.37
CA LEU A 55 -0.58 -10.16 -3.12
C LEU A 55 -0.64 -11.56 -3.75
N GLY A 56 0.44 -12.34 -3.69
CA GLY A 56 0.53 -13.66 -4.30
C GLY A 56 0.49 -13.65 -5.83
N MET A 57 0.86 -12.53 -6.46
CA MET A 57 0.75 -12.35 -7.92
C MET A 57 2.06 -12.66 -8.62
N THR A 58 1.96 -13.23 -9.83
CA THR A 58 3.14 -13.35 -10.70
C THR A 58 3.53 -11.99 -11.27
N LYS A 59 4.76 -11.84 -11.78
CA LYS A 59 5.19 -10.60 -12.46
C LYS A 59 4.31 -10.26 -13.66
N ALA A 60 3.83 -11.28 -14.37
CA ALA A 60 2.93 -11.11 -15.49
C ALA A 60 1.59 -10.53 -15.03
N ASP A 61 0.94 -11.17 -14.04
CA ASP A 61 -0.37 -10.74 -13.57
C ASP A 61 -0.33 -9.31 -12.99
N PHE A 62 0.73 -8.99 -12.24
CA PHE A 62 0.90 -7.67 -11.67
C PHE A 62 1.14 -6.60 -12.75
N ALA A 63 2.01 -6.88 -13.73
CA ALA A 63 2.23 -5.97 -14.85
C ALA A 63 0.94 -5.74 -15.67
N ASP A 64 0.23 -6.81 -15.98
CA ASP A 64 -1.00 -6.77 -16.78
C ASP A 64 -2.10 -5.97 -16.06
N SER A 65 -2.23 -6.14 -14.74
CA SER A 65 -3.20 -5.37 -13.92
C SER A 65 -2.95 -3.86 -13.90
N LEU A 66 -1.70 -3.43 -14.10
CA LEU A 66 -1.29 -2.03 -14.13
C LEU A 66 -1.25 -1.46 -15.55
N GLU A 67 -1.53 -2.30 -16.56
CA GLU A 67 -1.27 -2.03 -17.98
C GLU A 67 0.19 -1.57 -18.20
N TYR A 68 1.13 -2.22 -17.52
CA TYR A 68 2.54 -1.89 -17.53
C TYR A 68 3.36 -2.97 -18.24
N ASP A 69 4.47 -2.57 -18.86
CA ASP A 69 5.33 -3.50 -19.57
C ASP A 69 6.08 -4.42 -18.59
N ARG A 70 6.03 -5.75 -18.84
CA ARG A 70 6.65 -6.79 -18.00
C ARG A 70 8.17 -6.65 -17.91
N SER A 71 8.83 -6.21 -18.99
CA SER A 71 10.28 -6.00 -19.02
C SER A 71 10.66 -4.81 -18.15
N SER A 72 9.87 -3.75 -18.21
CA SER A 72 10.02 -2.55 -17.40
C SER A 72 9.79 -2.85 -15.91
N LEU A 73 8.73 -3.60 -15.56
CA LEU A 73 8.50 -4.06 -14.19
C LEU A 73 9.70 -4.85 -13.65
N THR A 74 10.27 -5.75 -14.44
CA THR A 74 11.44 -6.55 -14.03
C THR A 74 12.66 -5.67 -13.74
N LYS A 75 12.87 -4.59 -14.50
CA LYS A 75 13.96 -3.62 -14.25
C LYS A 75 13.69 -2.77 -13.01
N VAL A 76 12.43 -2.41 -12.79
CA VAL A 76 11.99 -1.67 -11.61
C VAL A 76 12.21 -2.49 -10.34
N GLU A 77 11.75 -3.75 -10.30
CA GLU A 77 11.94 -4.63 -9.14
C GLU A 77 13.43 -4.84 -8.82
N LYS A 78 14.27 -4.99 -9.85
CA LYS A 78 15.73 -5.08 -9.70
C LYS A 78 16.40 -3.76 -9.27
N GLY A 79 15.66 -2.66 -9.27
CA GLY A 79 16.17 -1.33 -8.95
C GLY A 79 17.11 -0.73 -10.00
N THR A 80 17.13 -1.27 -11.22
CA THR A 80 17.92 -0.72 -12.34
C THR A 80 17.16 0.37 -13.10
N MET A 81 15.86 0.49 -12.87
CA MET A 81 14.97 1.51 -13.44
C MET A 81 14.07 2.07 -12.34
N GLY A 82 13.80 3.38 -12.36
CA GLY A 82 12.82 3.98 -11.45
C GLY A 82 11.39 3.66 -11.87
N LEU A 83 10.49 3.54 -10.89
CA LEU A 83 9.07 3.39 -11.14
C LEU A 83 8.48 4.74 -11.60
N ASP A 84 7.81 4.74 -12.75
CA ASP A 84 7.05 5.90 -13.22
C ASP A 84 5.93 6.25 -12.22
N ILE A 85 5.77 7.54 -11.94
CA ILE A 85 4.77 8.06 -10.99
C ILE A 85 3.37 7.65 -11.42
N ALA A 86 3.07 7.70 -12.72
CA ALA A 86 1.77 7.29 -13.24
C ALA A 86 1.45 5.81 -12.98
N VAL A 87 2.48 4.95 -12.85
CA VAL A 87 2.30 3.54 -12.50
C VAL A 87 2.17 3.38 -10.99
N GLY A 88 2.93 4.15 -10.20
CA GLY A 88 2.77 4.23 -8.74
C GLY A 88 1.36 4.62 -8.34
N GLU A 89 0.76 5.60 -9.01
CA GLU A 89 -0.64 6.01 -8.80
C GLU A 89 -1.63 4.88 -9.10
N ARG A 90 -1.41 4.09 -10.15
CA ARG A 90 -2.25 2.91 -10.45
C ARG A 90 -2.15 1.84 -9.37
N ILE A 91 -0.94 1.58 -8.88
CA ILE A 91 -0.73 0.64 -7.76
C ILE A 91 -1.54 1.11 -6.54
N SER A 92 -1.48 2.40 -6.24
CA SER A 92 -2.27 2.99 -5.15
C SER A 92 -3.77 2.87 -5.38
N ALA A 93 -4.25 3.13 -6.59
CA ALA A 93 -5.66 3.08 -6.92
C ALA A 93 -6.25 1.65 -6.86
N ILE A 94 -5.49 0.65 -7.33
CA ILE A 94 -5.96 -0.73 -7.44
C ILE A 94 -5.82 -1.48 -6.11
N TYR A 95 -4.70 -1.29 -5.41
CA TYR A 95 -4.36 -2.10 -4.24
C TYR A 95 -4.42 -1.33 -2.91
N GLY A 96 -4.69 -0.02 -2.95
CA GLY A 96 -4.73 0.81 -1.74
C GLY A 96 -3.36 1.04 -1.10
N VAL A 97 -2.26 0.70 -1.80
CA VAL A 97 -0.89 0.92 -1.33
C VAL A 97 -0.51 2.37 -1.60
N GLY A 98 -0.34 3.17 -0.56
CA GLY A 98 -0.04 4.57 -0.77
C GLY A 98 1.39 4.85 -1.27
N LEU A 99 1.55 6.04 -1.85
CA LEU A 99 2.79 6.46 -2.50
C LEU A 99 3.94 6.69 -1.51
N ASP A 100 3.65 7.05 -0.26
CA ASP A 100 4.67 7.25 0.76
C ASP A 100 5.31 5.91 1.16
N PHE A 101 4.53 4.81 1.14
CA PHE A 101 5.13 3.49 1.25
C PHE A 101 6.03 3.18 0.05
N ILE A 102 5.53 3.36 -1.18
CA ILE A 102 6.27 3.00 -2.41
C ILE A 102 7.60 3.74 -2.48
N TYR A 103 7.60 5.05 -2.30
CA TYR A 103 8.78 5.88 -2.49
C TYR A 103 9.60 6.09 -1.22
N ARG A 104 8.98 6.20 -0.06
CA ARG A 104 9.66 6.52 1.21
C ARG A 104 9.66 5.37 2.22
N GLY A 105 9.01 4.25 1.91
CA GLY A 105 8.96 3.10 2.81
C GLY A 105 8.15 3.33 4.08
N ASP A 106 7.20 4.27 4.08
CA ASP A 106 6.35 4.50 5.25
C ASP A 106 5.28 3.41 5.39
N LEU A 107 5.44 2.53 6.38
CA LEU A 107 4.52 1.41 6.60
C LEU A 107 3.12 1.83 7.07
N SER A 108 2.93 3.06 7.57
CA SER A 108 1.57 3.52 7.93
C SER A 108 0.67 3.69 6.70
N ASP A 109 1.27 3.87 5.53
CA ASP A 109 0.58 4.10 4.25
C ASP A 109 0.18 2.80 3.53
N LEU A 110 0.39 1.65 4.19
CA LEU A 110 -0.11 0.35 3.75
C LEU A 110 -1.49 0.03 4.35
N PRO A 111 -2.37 -0.67 3.60
CA PRO A 111 -3.58 -1.27 4.15
C PRO A 111 -3.28 -2.20 5.33
N SER A 112 -4.12 -2.19 6.37
CA SER A 112 -3.85 -2.93 7.62
C SER A 112 -3.79 -4.45 7.44
N ASP A 113 -4.56 -4.96 6.50
CA ASP A 113 -4.64 -6.35 6.05
C ASP A 113 -3.42 -6.77 5.22
N LEU A 114 -2.91 -5.88 4.36
CA LEU A 114 -1.75 -6.17 3.50
C LEU A 114 -0.40 -5.96 4.20
N ARG A 115 -0.33 -5.01 5.13
CA ARG A 115 0.89 -4.64 5.86
C ARG A 115 1.70 -5.81 6.46
N PRO A 116 1.13 -6.78 7.20
CA PRO A 116 1.92 -7.86 7.79
C PRO A 116 2.64 -8.70 6.73
N ASN A 117 1.96 -8.99 5.61
CA ASN A 117 2.53 -9.78 4.52
C ASN A 117 3.67 -9.02 3.83
N VAL A 118 3.48 -7.73 3.54
CA VAL A 118 4.52 -6.90 2.91
C VAL A 118 5.77 -6.80 3.80
N VAL A 119 5.60 -6.64 5.11
CA VAL A 119 6.72 -6.60 6.06
C VAL A 119 7.47 -7.93 6.08
N GLN A 120 6.75 -9.06 6.03
CA GLN A 120 7.36 -10.38 5.96
C GLN A 120 8.17 -10.57 4.68
N GLU A 121 7.65 -10.15 3.52
CA GLU A 121 8.36 -10.25 2.24
C GLU A 121 9.58 -9.32 2.19
N LEU A 122 9.47 -8.09 2.69
CA LEU A 122 10.63 -7.19 2.84
C LEU A 122 11.73 -7.81 3.70
N ALA A 123 11.36 -8.47 4.80
CA ALA A 123 12.32 -9.15 5.67
C ALA A 123 12.97 -10.37 4.99
N ARG A 124 12.23 -11.07 4.11
CA ARG A 124 12.77 -12.17 3.29
C ARG A 124 13.77 -11.65 2.26
N LEU A 125 13.40 -10.64 1.46
CA LEU A 125 14.24 -10.08 0.40
C LEU A 125 15.58 -9.55 0.91
N ARG A 126 15.59 -8.98 2.13
CA ARG A 126 16.84 -8.52 2.76
C ARG A 126 17.83 -9.64 3.06
N LYS A 127 17.37 -10.86 3.35
CA LYS A 127 18.26 -11.99 3.69
C LYS A 127 18.97 -12.60 2.47
N THR A 128 18.50 -12.27 1.27
CA THR A 128 18.99 -12.83 0.00
C THR A 128 20.08 -11.96 -0.64
N LEU A 129 20.32 -10.76 -0.10
CA LEU A 129 21.39 -9.84 -0.47
C LEU A 129 22.60 -9.99 0.47
#